data_AF-A0A9D6VIW3-F1
#
_entry.id   AF-A0A9D6VIW3-F1
#
_cell.length_a   1.000
_cell.length_b   1.000
_cell.length_c   1.000
_cell.angle_alpha   90.00
_cell.angle_beta   90.00
_cell.angle_gamma   90.00
#
_symmetry.space_group_name_H-M   'P 1'
#
loop_
_entity.id
_entity.type
_entity.pdbx_description
1 polymer ?
#
loop_
_entity_poly.entity_id
_entity_poly.type
_entity_poly.pdbx_seq_one_letter_code
_entity_poly.pdbx_strand_id
1 'polypeptide(L)'
;MTTCSSNGDFTINITLVPGENVLVAKTRDSVGQYGPDSVSVTIFLDSRAIETSQATPPQATVENKSSSKPMLIYIDPVQKGILIGQSITLDYEVDGSEPPYTIAIDWGDGTPTTLVKHDDEGDFSSSHIYDISGQRTVHISGIDSKGNRAYMQTIIVVHPQNPTGALVYASPEDNNCSEAGSTFSSYCFNSDSTLVKITEMAWPALIVATLMTVSFWVGEKMMLHQLKPRH
;
A
#
# COMPACT_ATOMS: atom_id res chain seq x y z
N MET A 1 3.17 11.02 -1.91
CA MET A 1 3.13 9.65 -2.46
C MET A 1 1.77 9.43 -3.13
N THR A 2 1.70 8.63 -4.20
CA THR A 2 0.45 8.31 -4.92
C THR A 2 0.53 6.90 -5.49
N THR A 3 -0.61 6.30 -5.86
CA THR A 3 -0.68 5.00 -6.52
C THR A 3 -0.64 5.14 -8.04
N CYS A 4 -0.05 4.17 -8.74
CA CYS A 4 -0.09 4.12 -10.20
C CYS A 4 -1.47 3.65 -10.67
N SER A 5 -1.98 4.29 -11.72
CA SER A 5 -3.18 3.82 -12.42
C SER A 5 -2.92 2.51 -13.17
N SER A 6 -3.98 1.84 -13.62
CA SER A 6 -3.87 0.63 -14.45
C SER A 6 -3.10 0.84 -15.76
N ASN A 7 -3.04 2.09 -16.23
CA ASN A 7 -2.36 2.48 -17.46
C ASN A 7 -0.88 2.84 -17.23
N GLY A 8 -0.41 2.81 -15.98
CA GLY A 8 0.96 3.17 -15.59
C GLY A 8 1.15 4.66 -15.28
N ASP A 9 0.12 5.49 -15.45
CA ASP A 9 0.18 6.92 -15.16
C ASP A 9 -0.03 7.21 -13.66
N PHE A 10 0.56 8.28 -13.15
CA PHE A 10 0.36 8.77 -11.79
C PHE A 10 0.29 10.30 -11.75
N THR A 11 -0.45 10.84 -10.78
CA THR A 11 -0.56 12.28 -10.55
C THR A 11 -0.27 12.59 -9.08
N ILE A 12 0.58 13.57 -8.84
CA ILE A 12 0.95 14.06 -7.50
C ILE A 12 0.92 15.60 -7.51
N ASN A 13 0.35 16.18 -6.47
CA ASN A 13 0.42 17.62 -6.26
C ASN A 13 1.63 17.92 -5.35
N ILE A 14 2.48 18.84 -5.80
CA ILE A 14 3.67 19.26 -5.06
C ILE A 14 3.69 20.78 -4.93
N THR A 15 4.24 21.26 -3.83
CA THR A 15 4.57 22.69 -3.67
C THR A 15 5.97 22.94 -4.20
N LEU A 16 6.10 23.92 -5.08
CA LEU A 16 7.39 24.40 -5.57
C LEU A 16 7.85 25.58 -4.72
N VAL A 17 9.14 25.65 -4.46
CA VAL A 17 9.77 26.80 -3.79
C VAL A 17 10.36 27.76 -4.83
N PRO A 18 10.46 29.07 -4.57
CA PRO A 18 11.15 29.99 -5.46
C PRO A 18 12.59 29.55 -5.72
N GLY A 19 13.04 29.67 -6.98
CA GLY A 19 14.33 29.19 -7.43
C GLY A 19 14.27 27.82 -8.09
N GLU A 20 15.36 27.06 -7.98
CA GLU A 20 15.52 25.77 -8.64
C GLU A 20 14.89 24.63 -7.84
N ASN A 21 13.97 23.89 -8.45
CA ASN A 21 13.34 22.69 -7.89
C ASN A 21 13.73 21.49 -8.75
N VAL A 22 14.37 20.49 -8.14
CA VAL A 22 14.75 19.25 -8.83
C VAL A 22 13.76 18.15 -8.41
N LEU A 23 12.99 17.67 -9.38
CA LEU A 23 11.97 16.64 -9.16
C LEU A 23 12.52 15.28 -9.55
N VAL A 24 12.46 14.33 -8.63
CA VAL A 24 12.84 12.93 -8.85
C VAL A 24 11.68 12.05 -8.39
N ALA A 25 11.13 11.25 -9.29
CA ALA A 25 10.13 10.26 -8.95
C ALA A 25 10.81 8.98 -8.47
N LYS A 26 10.33 8.43 -7.36
CA LYS A 26 10.77 7.15 -6.81
C LYS A 26 9.59 6.21 -6.74
N THR A 27 9.78 4.98 -7.22
CA THR A 27 8.79 3.92 -7.09
C THR A 27 9.09 3.06 -5.88
N ARG A 28 8.05 2.48 -5.29
CA ARG A 28 8.17 1.55 -4.17
C ARG A 28 7.25 0.36 -4.42
N ASP A 29 7.75 -0.85 -4.18
CA ASP A 29 6.93 -2.06 -4.27
C ASP A 29 6.11 -2.30 -2.99
N SER A 30 5.28 -3.35 -3.00
CA SER A 30 4.46 -3.75 -1.85
C SER A 30 5.27 -4.26 -0.65
N VAL A 31 6.56 -4.54 -0.83
CA VAL A 31 7.49 -4.99 0.21
C VAL A 31 8.31 -3.80 0.76
N GLY A 32 8.08 -2.59 0.26
CA GLY A 32 8.75 -1.37 0.70
C GLY A 32 10.13 -1.16 0.07
N GLN A 33 10.48 -1.92 -0.97
CA GLN A 33 11.74 -1.76 -1.69
C GLN A 33 11.61 -0.65 -2.72
N TYR A 34 12.60 0.25 -2.75
CA TYR A 34 12.65 1.32 -3.74
C TYR A 34 13.15 0.80 -5.08
N GLY A 35 12.49 1.21 -6.15
CA GLY A 35 12.97 1.04 -7.51
C GLY A 35 14.06 2.06 -7.86
N PRO A 36 14.57 2.00 -9.10
CA PRO A 36 15.48 3.03 -9.59
C PRO A 36 14.81 4.40 -9.62
N ASP A 37 15.57 5.44 -9.30
CA ASP A 37 15.14 6.84 -9.40
C ASP A 37 14.87 7.21 -10.87
N SER A 38 13.87 8.06 -11.10
CA SER A 38 13.60 8.59 -12.44
C SER A 38 14.70 9.53 -12.91
N VAL A 39 14.66 9.89 -14.20
CA VAL A 39 15.36 11.08 -14.68
C VAL A 39 14.84 12.30 -13.92
N SER A 40 15.75 13.17 -13.49
CA SER A 40 15.41 14.40 -12.78
C SER A 40 14.80 15.42 -13.73
N VAL A 41 13.73 16.08 -13.29
CA VAL A 41 13.14 17.23 -13.99
C VAL A 41 13.41 18.48 -13.16
N THR A 42 14.11 19.45 -13.75
CA THR A 42 14.38 20.72 -13.07
C THR A 42 13.36 21.77 -13.48
N ILE A 43 12.71 22.39 -12.50
CA ILE A 43 11.74 23.47 -12.67
C ILE A 43 12.27 24.70 -11.93
N PHE A 44 12.34 25.83 -12.63
CA PHE A 44 12.70 27.10 -12.03
C PHE A 44 11.46 27.95 -11.81
N LEU A 45 11.20 28.35 -10.56
CA LEU A 45 10.10 29.24 -10.20
C LEU A 45 10.63 30.64 -9.93
N ASP A 46 10.24 31.62 -10.75
CA ASP A 46 10.57 33.02 -10.54
C ASP A 46 9.64 33.64 -9.47
N SER A 47 10.22 34.21 -8.42
CA SER A 47 9.51 34.91 -7.35
C SER A 47 8.85 36.22 -7.80
N ARG A 48 9.21 36.75 -8.98
CA ARG A 48 8.67 38.01 -9.51
C ARG A 48 7.33 37.84 -10.25
N ALA A 49 6.90 36.62 -10.54
CA ALA A 49 5.72 36.34 -11.37
C ALA A 49 4.37 36.24 -10.62
N ILE A 50 4.35 36.37 -9.28
CA ILE A 50 3.09 36.32 -8.52
C ILE A 50 2.35 37.69 -8.53
N GLU A 51 2.99 38.76 -9.02
CA GLU A 51 2.40 40.10 -9.08
C GLU A 51 1.97 40.50 -10.50
N THR A 52 1.06 39.75 -11.13
CA THR A 52 0.40 40.25 -12.35
C THR A 52 -1.10 39.96 -12.36
N SER A 53 -1.88 40.89 -11.81
CA SER A 53 -3.11 41.42 -12.43
C SER A 53 -3.74 42.53 -11.56
N GLN A 54 -3.11 43.70 -11.52
CA GLN A 54 -3.86 44.97 -11.38
C GLN A 54 -3.02 46.10 -11.98
N ALA A 55 -3.45 46.54 -13.16
CA ALA A 55 -2.82 47.60 -13.92
C ALA A 55 -3.25 48.97 -13.39
N THR A 56 -2.36 49.66 -12.68
CA THR A 56 -2.37 51.14 -12.56
C THR A 56 -0.97 51.66 -12.17
N PRO A 57 -0.37 52.61 -12.90
CA PRO A 57 0.85 53.33 -12.46
C PRO A 57 0.55 54.80 -12.06
N PRO A 58 1.47 55.51 -11.36
CA PRO A 58 2.45 55.04 -10.37
C PRO A 58 2.56 56.00 -9.16
N GLN A 59 2.30 55.55 -7.93
CA GLN A 59 2.92 56.19 -6.76
C GLN A 59 2.84 55.30 -5.51
N ALA A 60 3.86 54.47 -5.29
CA ALA A 60 4.22 54.00 -3.96
C ALA A 60 5.64 53.43 -3.99
N THR A 61 6.38 53.78 -2.95
CA THR A 61 7.68 53.27 -2.55
C THR A 61 7.88 51.80 -2.85
N VAL A 62 9.05 51.47 -3.41
CA VAL A 62 9.55 50.09 -3.51
C VAL A 62 9.79 49.59 -2.08
N GLU A 63 8.73 49.13 -1.41
CA GLU A 63 8.90 48.20 -0.31
C GLU A 63 9.42 46.91 -0.93
N ASN A 64 10.70 46.65 -0.69
CA ASN A 64 11.35 45.40 -1.02
C ASN A 64 10.64 44.31 -0.20
N LYS A 65 9.56 43.74 -0.76
CA LYS A 65 8.78 42.66 -0.17
C LYS A 65 9.73 41.51 0.07
N SER A 66 10.18 41.41 1.32
CA SER A 66 11.08 40.38 1.81
C SER A 66 10.60 39.04 1.30
N SER A 67 11.49 38.31 0.64
CA SER A 67 11.25 36.93 0.21
C SER A 67 10.84 36.12 1.43
N SER A 68 9.54 35.98 1.69
CA SER A 68 9.02 35.23 2.82
C SER A 68 9.33 33.75 2.61
N LYS A 69 9.77 33.07 3.67
CA LYS A 69 10.00 31.62 3.65
C LYS A 69 8.73 30.94 3.12
N PRO A 70 8.80 30.09 2.07
CA PRO A 70 7.62 29.43 1.54
C PRO A 70 7.03 28.49 2.59
N MET A 71 5.71 28.32 2.58
CA MET A 71 5.05 27.33 3.42
C MET A 71 5.31 25.93 2.85
N LEU A 72 5.80 25.03 3.69
CA LEU A 72 6.03 23.63 3.39
C LEU A 72 5.37 22.76 4.46
N ILE A 73 4.98 21.55 4.07
CA ILE A 73 4.47 20.53 4.98
C ILE A 73 5.34 19.31 4.75
N TYR A 74 5.83 18.72 5.84
CA TYR A 74 6.61 17.48 5.80
C TYR A 74 5.88 16.35 6.52
N ILE A 75 6.11 15.12 6.08
CA ILE A 75 5.55 13.92 6.68
C ILE A 75 6.58 12.80 6.66
N ASP A 76 6.70 12.12 7.81
CA ASP A 76 7.49 10.91 7.94
C ASP A 76 6.76 9.97 8.93
N PRO A 77 6.39 8.74 8.53
CA PRO A 77 6.59 8.11 7.22
C PRO A 77 5.57 8.52 6.15
N VAL A 78 6.01 8.52 4.89
CA VAL A 78 5.17 8.77 3.70
C VAL A 78 4.18 7.63 3.36
N GLN A 79 4.21 6.55 4.14
CA GLN A 79 3.29 5.42 4.05
C GLN A 79 3.15 4.74 5.42
N LYS A 80 1.93 4.41 5.84
CA LYS A 80 1.67 3.72 7.12
C LYS A 80 0.60 2.64 6.97
N GLY A 81 0.79 1.51 7.66
CA GLY A 81 -0.14 0.39 7.66
C GLY A 81 -0.86 0.26 9.00
N ILE A 82 -2.17 0.04 8.98
CA ILE A 82 -3.01 -0.17 10.18
C ILE A 82 -4.04 -1.27 9.96
N LEU A 83 -4.73 -1.68 11.04
CA LEU A 83 -5.92 -2.53 10.99
C LEU A 83 -7.19 -1.68 11.00
N ILE A 84 -8.31 -2.19 10.45
CA ILE A 84 -9.62 -1.52 10.60
C ILE A 84 -9.98 -1.33 12.07
N GLY A 85 -10.61 -0.20 12.39
CA GLY A 85 -10.97 0.17 13.76
C GLY A 85 -9.78 0.63 14.64
N GLN A 86 -8.54 0.55 14.15
CA GLN A 86 -7.38 1.12 14.83
C GLN A 86 -7.30 2.63 14.58
N SER A 87 -7.04 3.41 15.63
CA SER A 87 -6.74 4.83 15.50
C SER A 87 -5.35 5.02 14.89
N ILE A 88 -5.30 5.67 13.73
CA ILE A 88 -4.07 6.11 13.09
C ILE A 88 -3.74 7.52 13.57
N THR A 89 -2.51 7.73 14.02
CA THR A 89 -1.95 9.07 14.23
C THR A 89 -1.03 9.41 13.07
N LEU A 90 -1.30 10.57 12.47
CA LEU A 90 -0.57 11.17 11.38
C LEU A 90 0.27 12.32 11.93
N ASP A 91 1.58 12.16 11.89
CA ASP A 91 2.56 13.16 12.35
C ASP A 91 3.02 13.97 11.13
N TYR A 92 2.98 15.30 11.23
CA TYR A 92 3.38 16.20 10.16
C TYR A 92 4.03 17.46 10.72
N GLU A 93 4.99 18.00 9.98
CA GLU A 93 5.68 19.24 10.30
C GLU A 93 5.14 20.35 9.39
N VAL A 94 4.86 21.51 9.96
CA VAL A 94 4.52 22.73 9.21
C VAL A 94 5.69 23.68 9.33
N ASP A 95 6.22 24.11 8.18
CA ASP A 95 7.39 24.98 8.09
C ASP A 95 7.02 26.24 7.28
N GLY A 96 7.18 27.43 7.86
CA GLY A 96 6.76 28.67 7.18
C GLY A 96 6.99 29.94 8.01
N SER A 97 6.94 31.12 7.39
CA SER A 97 7.18 32.39 8.12
C SER A 97 5.95 33.23 8.48
N GLU A 98 4.75 32.85 8.06
CA GLU A 98 3.56 33.74 8.09
C GLU A 98 2.36 33.11 8.83
N PRO A 99 2.49 32.78 10.12
CA PRO A 99 1.37 32.24 10.89
C PRO A 99 0.19 33.22 10.98
N PRO A 100 -1.04 32.74 11.28
CA PRO A 100 -1.38 31.34 11.58
C PRO A 100 -1.51 30.47 10.32
N TYR A 101 -1.33 29.17 10.50
CA TYR A 101 -1.53 28.13 9.49
C TYR A 101 -2.86 27.42 9.68
N THR A 102 -3.59 27.20 8.59
CA THR A 102 -4.78 26.35 8.57
C THR A 102 -4.50 25.11 7.73
N ILE A 103 -4.54 23.94 8.35
CA ILE A 103 -4.28 22.63 7.74
C ILE A 103 -5.60 21.90 7.54
N ALA A 104 -5.82 21.40 6.33
CA ALA A 104 -6.93 20.57 5.93
C ALA A 104 -6.44 19.16 5.56
N ILE A 105 -6.98 18.15 6.22
CA ILE A 105 -6.62 16.73 6.03
C ILE A 105 -7.86 15.98 5.52
N ASP A 106 -7.81 15.55 4.27
CA ASP A 106 -8.77 14.63 3.67
C ASP A 106 -8.22 13.21 3.76
N TRP A 107 -8.92 12.37 4.51
CA TRP A 107 -8.53 10.99 4.82
C TRP A 107 -8.73 10.01 3.66
N GLY A 108 -9.42 10.41 2.58
CA GLY A 108 -9.58 9.59 1.38
C GLY A 108 -10.55 8.40 1.51
N ASP A 109 -11.35 8.36 2.57
CA ASP A 109 -12.41 7.36 2.81
C ASP A 109 -13.84 7.94 2.71
N GLY A 110 -13.95 9.24 2.38
CA GLY A 110 -15.23 9.95 2.29
C GLY A 110 -15.71 10.52 3.61
N THR A 111 -14.95 10.38 4.70
CA THR A 111 -15.24 11.07 5.96
C THR A 111 -14.98 12.57 5.83
N PRO A 112 -15.58 13.42 6.70
CA PRO A 112 -15.36 14.85 6.65
C PRO A 112 -13.88 15.22 6.84
N THR A 113 -13.41 16.19 6.05
CA THR A 113 -12.06 16.75 6.16
C THR A 113 -11.81 17.32 7.55
N THR A 114 -10.69 16.95 8.16
CA THR A 114 -10.24 17.53 9.43
C THR A 114 -9.58 18.88 9.17
N LEU A 115 -10.01 19.91 9.90
CA LEU A 115 -9.44 21.27 9.82
C LEU A 115 -8.79 21.63 11.16
N VAL A 116 -7.52 22.00 11.12
CA VAL A 116 -6.73 22.38 12.31
C VAL A 116 -6.06 23.71 12.05
N LYS A 117 -6.06 24.59 13.06
CA LYS A 117 -5.35 25.86 13.04
C LYS A 117 -4.13 25.77 13.97
N HIS A 118 -2.98 26.19 13.47
CA HIS A 118 -1.73 26.31 14.22
C HIS A 118 -1.28 27.76 14.24
N ASP A 119 -0.93 28.28 15.41
CA ASP A 119 -0.47 29.67 15.56
C ASP A 119 1.04 29.83 15.34
N ASP A 120 1.78 28.72 15.25
CA ASP A 120 3.22 28.68 15.04
C ASP A 120 3.61 27.54 14.09
N GLU A 121 4.85 27.57 13.59
CA GLU A 121 5.46 26.45 12.85
C GLU A 121 5.91 25.33 13.82
N GLY A 122 6.07 24.10 13.31
CA GLY A 122 6.56 22.96 14.10
C GLY A 122 5.85 21.64 13.81
N ASP A 123 6.06 20.69 14.73
CA ASP A 123 5.52 19.34 14.65
C ASP A 123 4.11 19.23 15.23
N PHE A 124 3.21 18.62 14.48
CA PHE A 124 1.83 18.41 14.86
C PHE A 124 1.38 17.00 14.56
N SER A 125 0.26 16.61 15.16
CA SER A 125 -0.36 15.32 14.89
C SER A 125 -1.87 15.43 14.75
N SER A 126 -2.46 14.52 13.98
CA SER A 126 -3.91 14.38 13.82
C SER A 126 -4.28 12.91 13.71
N SER A 127 -5.41 12.53 14.28
CA SER A 127 -5.81 11.12 14.35
C SER A 127 -7.13 10.83 13.65
N HIS A 128 -7.26 9.61 13.14
CA HIS A 128 -8.45 9.14 12.41
C HIS A 128 -8.66 7.63 12.60
N ILE A 129 -9.85 7.14 12.29
CA ILE A 129 -10.16 5.70 12.32
C ILE A 129 -10.79 5.33 10.99
N TYR A 130 -10.30 4.26 10.38
CA TYR A 130 -10.85 3.71 9.13
C TYR A 130 -11.71 2.48 9.41
N ASP A 131 -12.93 2.48 8.86
CA ASP A 131 -13.88 1.37 9.01
C ASP A 131 -13.76 0.31 7.90
N ILE A 132 -13.22 0.71 6.74
CA ILE A 132 -13.16 -0.13 5.54
C ILE A 132 -11.71 -0.34 5.13
N SER A 133 -11.31 -1.61 5.02
CA SER A 133 -10.00 -2.01 4.50
C SER A 133 -9.76 -1.51 3.08
N GLY A 134 -8.50 -1.23 2.75
CA GLY A 134 -8.06 -0.77 1.45
C GLY A 134 -6.93 0.24 1.55
N GLN A 135 -6.38 0.62 0.40
CA GLN A 135 -5.43 1.72 0.32
C GLN A 135 -6.19 3.05 0.26
N ARG A 136 -5.76 4.04 1.04
CA ARG A 136 -6.34 5.37 1.12
C ARG A 136 -5.27 6.41 0.85
N THR A 137 -5.52 7.28 -0.12
CA THR A 137 -4.64 8.42 -0.40
C THR A 137 -5.11 9.60 0.44
N VAL A 138 -4.30 9.98 1.43
CA VAL A 138 -4.56 11.12 2.30
C VAL A 138 -4.01 12.38 1.64
N HIS A 139 -4.84 13.41 1.54
CA HIS A 139 -4.48 14.71 1.00
C HIS A 139 -4.39 15.72 2.13
N ILE A 140 -3.22 16.34 2.26
CA ILE A 140 -2.95 17.38 3.24
C ILE A 140 -2.72 18.66 2.46
N SER A 141 -3.45 19.71 2.82
CA SER A 141 -3.24 21.05 2.28
C SER A 141 -3.19 22.06 3.40
N GLY A 142 -2.34 23.07 3.24
CA GLY A 142 -2.18 24.15 4.20
C GLY A 142 -2.32 25.50 3.54
N ILE A 143 -2.80 26.48 4.29
CA ILE A 143 -2.78 27.89 3.92
C ILE A 143 -2.28 28.73 5.10
N ASP A 144 -1.43 29.72 4.81
CA ASP A 144 -0.92 30.68 5.79
C ASP A 144 -1.73 31.99 5.80
N SER A 145 -1.34 32.94 6.66
CA SER A 145 -2.03 34.23 6.78
C SER A 145 -1.94 35.14 5.55
N LYS A 146 -0.96 34.90 4.67
CA LYS A 146 -0.74 35.64 3.41
C LYS A 146 -1.37 34.94 2.21
N GLY A 147 -1.94 33.75 2.42
CA GLY A 147 -2.58 32.96 1.37
C GLY A 147 -1.63 32.04 0.61
N ASN A 148 -0.37 31.87 1.06
CA ASN A 148 0.53 30.86 0.49
C ASN A 148 0.00 29.47 0.81
N ARG A 149 0.21 28.53 -0.11
CA ARG A 149 -0.37 27.18 -0.03
C ARG A 149 0.70 26.10 -0.05
N ALA A 150 0.54 25.11 0.81
CA ALA A 150 1.35 23.90 0.84
C ALA A 150 0.50 22.67 0.55
N TYR A 151 1.05 21.69 -0.16
CA TYR A 151 0.38 20.43 -0.48
C TYR A 151 1.28 19.25 -0.16
N MET A 152 0.67 18.21 0.40
CA MET A 152 1.33 16.95 0.72
C MET A 152 0.34 15.79 0.57
N GLN A 153 0.86 14.63 0.15
CA GLN A 153 0.06 13.40 0.00
C GLN A 153 0.80 12.22 0.61
N THR A 154 0.07 11.35 1.30
CA THR A 154 0.58 10.11 1.88
C THR A 154 -0.40 8.96 1.62
N ILE A 155 0.05 7.72 1.79
CA ILE A 155 -0.79 6.53 1.61
C ILE A 155 -0.94 5.80 2.94
N ILE A 156 -2.19 5.55 3.33
CA ILE A 156 -2.53 4.66 4.44
C ILE A 156 -3.03 3.33 3.89
N VAL A 157 -2.45 2.23 4.34
CA VAL A 157 -2.85 0.88 3.97
C VAL A 157 -3.62 0.27 5.15
N VAL A 158 -4.94 0.15 4.98
CA VAL A 158 -5.84 -0.39 5.99
C VAL A 158 -6.08 -1.87 5.70
N HIS A 159 -5.66 -2.74 6.60
CA HIS A 159 -5.86 -4.18 6.49
C HIS A 159 -7.12 -4.60 7.23
N PRO A 160 -7.84 -5.63 6.76
CA PRO A 160 -8.94 -6.20 7.54
C PRO A 160 -8.40 -6.69 8.88
N GLN A 161 -9.19 -6.52 9.94
CA GLN A 161 -8.92 -7.19 11.19
C GLN A 161 -9.10 -8.68 10.92
N ASN A 162 -8.01 -9.46 11.03
CA ASN A 162 -8.19 -10.89 11.19
C ASN A 162 -9.06 -11.05 12.43
N PRO A 163 -10.19 -11.77 12.38
CA PRO A 163 -10.96 -12.03 13.58
C PRO A 163 -9.98 -12.61 14.59
N THR A 164 -9.76 -11.89 15.68
CA THR A 164 -8.82 -12.22 16.74
C THR A 164 -9.02 -13.69 17.03
N GLY A 165 -7.99 -14.49 16.77
CA GLY A 165 -8.11 -15.94 16.73
C GLY A 165 -8.88 -16.44 17.94
N ALA A 166 -10.11 -16.93 17.72
CA ALA A 166 -10.46 -18.16 18.37
C ALA A 166 -9.38 -19.14 17.92
N LEU A 167 -8.36 -19.34 18.76
CA LEU A 167 -7.57 -20.55 18.69
C LEU A 167 -8.60 -21.66 18.89
N VAL A 168 -9.14 -22.17 17.78
CA VAL A 168 -9.83 -23.44 17.80
C VAL A 168 -8.71 -24.43 18.08
N TYR A 169 -8.46 -24.69 19.36
CA TYR A 169 -7.96 -25.99 19.75
C TYR A 169 -9.03 -26.94 19.24
N ALA A 170 -8.76 -27.57 18.09
CA ALA A 170 -9.48 -28.77 17.71
C ALA A 170 -9.20 -29.76 18.85
N SER A 171 -10.13 -29.83 19.81
CA SER A 171 -10.21 -31.00 20.67
C SER A 171 -10.37 -32.19 19.73
N PRO A 172 -9.53 -33.23 19.82
CA PRO A 172 -9.64 -34.39 18.95
C PRO A 172 -10.96 -35.17 19.10
N GLU A 173 -11.85 -34.76 20.02
CA GLU A 173 -13.00 -35.55 20.44
C GLU A 173 -14.35 -35.04 19.92
N ASP A 174 -14.45 -33.83 19.36
CA ASP A 174 -15.73 -33.29 18.89
C ASP A 174 -15.70 -32.95 17.39
N ASN A 175 -16.13 -33.91 16.56
CA ASN A 175 -16.25 -33.80 15.09
C ASN A 175 -17.37 -32.86 14.62
N ASN A 176 -17.79 -31.88 15.42
CA ASN A 176 -18.88 -30.99 15.06
C ASN A 176 -18.34 -29.62 14.65
N CYS A 177 -18.23 -29.40 13.34
CA CYS A 177 -18.00 -28.08 12.78
C CYS A 177 -19.26 -27.24 13.01
N SER A 178 -19.32 -26.50 14.12
CA SER A 178 -20.33 -25.46 14.27
C SER A 178 -19.98 -24.30 13.35
N GLU A 179 -20.98 -23.81 12.61
CA GLU A 179 -20.87 -22.69 11.67
C GLU A 179 -20.44 -21.40 12.37
N ALA A 180 -19.14 -21.23 12.59
CA ALA A 180 -18.56 -19.94 12.91
C ALA A 180 -18.13 -19.30 11.59
N GLY A 181 -18.91 -18.30 11.15
CA GLY A 181 -18.82 -17.59 9.87
C GLY A 181 -17.47 -16.93 9.59
N SER A 182 -16.48 -17.74 9.25
CA SER A 182 -15.19 -17.29 8.74
C SER A 182 -15.04 -17.76 7.29
N THR A 183 -14.59 -16.84 6.43
CA THR A 183 -14.31 -17.06 5.00
C THR A 183 -13.09 -17.96 4.75
N PHE A 184 -12.54 -18.58 5.79
CA PHE A 184 -11.49 -19.61 5.73
C PHE A 184 -11.99 -21.03 6.07
N SER A 185 -13.28 -21.22 6.37
CA SER A 185 -13.90 -22.53 6.64
C SER A 185 -13.88 -23.49 5.42
N SER A 186 -13.55 -23.00 4.23
CA SER A 186 -13.51 -23.83 3.00
C SER A 186 -12.32 -24.81 2.91
N TYR A 187 -11.38 -24.78 3.85
CA TYR A 187 -10.24 -25.72 3.89
C TYR A 187 -10.22 -26.64 5.12
N CYS A 188 -11.35 -26.79 5.82
CA CYS A 188 -11.54 -27.95 6.69
C CYS A 188 -11.65 -29.19 5.80
N PHE A 189 -10.51 -29.77 5.44
CA PHE A 189 -10.45 -31.14 4.96
C PHE A 189 -11.01 -32.01 6.08
N ASN A 190 -12.28 -32.40 5.94
CA ASN A 190 -12.83 -33.49 6.73
C ASN A 190 -11.87 -34.68 6.56
N SER A 191 -11.13 -34.99 7.63
CA SER A 191 -10.27 -36.16 7.75
C SER A 191 -11.07 -37.48 7.71
N ASP A 192 -12.39 -37.37 7.48
CA ASP A 192 -13.35 -38.46 7.37
C ASP A 192 -13.82 -38.72 5.93
N SER A 193 -13.05 -38.30 4.93
CA SER A 193 -13.19 -38.92 3.61
C SER A 193 -12.51 -40.29 3.64
N THR A 194 -13.31 -41.34 3.84
CA THR A 194 -12.93 -42.75 3.63
C THR A 194 -12.11 -42.94 2.35
N LEU A 195 -12.36 -42.12 1.33
CA LEU A 195 -11.62 -42.04 0.08
C LEU A 195 -10.12 -41.72 0.25
N VAL A 196 -9.72 -40.79 1.12
CA VAL A 196 -8.29 -40.44 1.31
C VAL A 196 -7.56 -41.59 2.01
N LYS A 197 -8.19 -42.22 3.01
CA LYS A 197 -7.65 -43.42 3.69
C LYS A 197 -7.51 -44.62 2.74
N ILE A 198 -8.48 -44.83 1.84
CA ILE A 198 -8.39 -45.89 0.82
C ILE A 198 -7.28 -45.59 -0.19
N THR A 199 -7.08 -44.33 -0.58
CA THR A 199 -6.04 -43.94 -1.54
C THR A 199 -4.64 -44.11 -0.97
N GLU A 200 -4.43 -43.75 0.29
CA GLU A 200 -3.19 -43.98 1.06
C GLU A 200 -2.90 -45.48 1.30
N MET A 201 -3.93 -46.33 1.44
CA MET A 201 -3.74 -47.78 1.55
C MET A 201 -3.54 -48.49 0.20
N ALA A 202 -4.04 -47.94 -0.90
CA ALA A 202 -4.04 -48.62 -2.20
C ALA A 202 -2.75 -48.42 -3.02
N TRP A 203 -2.00 -47.32 -2.80
CA TRP A 203 -0.81 -47.01 -3.60
C TRP A 203 0.30 -48.07 -3.52
N PRO A 204 0.62 -48.72 -2.38
CA PRO A 204 1.66 -49.74 -2.33
C PRO A 204 1.25 -50.99 -3.11
N ALA A 205 -0.04 -51.36 -3.06
CA ALA A 205 -0.57 -52.53 -3.76
C ALA A 205 -0.52 -52.34 -5.28
N LEU A 206 -0.80 -51.13 -5.78
CA LEU A 206 -0.70 -50.80 -7.21
C LEU A 206 0.74 -50.85 -7.72
N ILE A 207 1.73 -50.43 -6.92
CA ILE A 207 3.15 -50.56 -7.27
C ILE A 207 3.56 -52.04 -7.37
N VAL A 208 3.13 -52.88 -6.43
CA VAL A 208 3.47 -54.32 -6.47
C VAL A 208 2.82 -55.00 -7.67
N ALA A 209 1.54 -54.72 -7.94
CA ALA A 209 0.82 -55.30 -9.07
C ALA A 209 1.45 -54.90 -10.42
N THR A 210 1.85 -53.64 -10.57
CA THR A 210 2.53 -53.16 -11.79
C THR A 210 3.92 -53.76 -11.95
N LEU A 211 4.69 -53.93 -10.87
CA LEU A 211 5.98 -54.64 -10.94
C LEU A 211 5.83 -56.11 -11.35
N MET A 212 4.79 -56.80 -10.87
CA MET A 212 4.53 -58.19 -11.25
C MET A 212 4.19 -58.33 -12.74
N THR A 213 3.34 -57.46 -13.29
CA THR A 213 2.97 -57.52 -14.72
C THR A 213 4.16 -57.20 -15.63
N VAL A 214 4.97 -56.21 -15.27
CA VAL A 214 6.21 -55.89 -16.01
C VAL A 214 7.19 -57.07 -15.96
N SER A 215 7.35 -57.72 -14.81
CA SER A 215 8.24 -58.88 -14.66
C SER A 215 7.81 -60.05 -15.53
N PHE A 216 6.50 -60.34 -15.58
CA PHE A 216 5.95 -61.39 -16.45
C PHE A 216 6.19 -61.07 -17.94
N TRP A 217 5.92 -59.84 -18.36
CA TRP A 217 6.10 -59.41 -19.75
C TRP A 217 7.56 -59.46 -20.20
N VAL A 218 8.50 -59.03 -19.34
CA VAL A 218 9.94 -59.13 -19.63
C VAL A 218 10.37 -60.59 -19.72
N GLY A 219 9.88 -61.46 -18.82
CA GLY A 219 10.17 -62.90 -18.86
C GLY A 219 9.72 -63.56 -20.16
N GLU A 220 8.50 -63.30 -20.60
CA GLU A 220 7.96 -63.82 -21.87
C GLU A 220 8.77 -63.35 -23.08
N LYS A 221 9.13 -62.05 -23.11
CA LYS A 221 9.92 -61.48 -24.21
C LYS A 221 11.34 -62.04 -24.29
N MET A 222 11.97 -62.32 -23.14
CA MET A 222 13.30 -62.95 -23.12
C MET A 222 13.25 -64.41 -23.60
N MET A 223 12.20 -65.15 -23.23
CA MET A 223 12.00 -66.53 -23.69
C MET A 223 11.81 -66.60 -25.21
N LEU A 224 11.00 -65.70 -25.78
CA LEU A 224 10.81 -65.62 -27.24
C LEU A 224 12.09 -65.24 -28.00
N HIS A 225 12.97 -64.42 -27.42
CA HIS A 225 14.25 -64.08 -28.04
C HIS A 225 15.22 -65.27 -28.09
N GLN A 226 15.19 -66.17 -27.10
CA GLN A 226 16.03 -67.37 -27.09
C GLN A 226 15.53 -68.46 -28.05
N LEU A 227 14.26 -68.42 -28.44
CA LEU A 227 13.65 -69.35 -29.38
C LEU A 227 13.75 -68.92 -30.85
N LYS A 228 14.36 -67.77 -31.17
CA LYS A 228 14.58 -67.36 -32.55
C LYS A 228 15.91 -67.97 -33.05
N PRO A 229 15.88 -69.03 -33.89
CA PRO A 229 17.11 -69.58 -34.44
C PRO A 229 17.81 -68.50 -35.28
N ARG A 230 19.13 -68.40 -35.12
CA ARG A 230 19.98 -67.64 -36.03
C ARG A 230 19.95 -68.31 -37.40
N HIS A 231 19.15 -67.77 -38.30
CA HIS A 231 19.25 -67.97 -39.75
C HIS A 231 18.77 -66.72 -40.47
#